data_AF-A0A925GFJ6-F1
#
_entry.id   AF-A0A925GFJ6-F1
#
_cell.length_a   1.000
_cell.length_b   1.000
_cell.length_c   1.000
_cell.angle_alpha   90.00
_cell.angle_beta   90.00
_cell.angle_gamma   90.00
#
_symmetry.space_group_name_H-M   'P 1'
#
loop_
_entity.id
_entity.type
_entity.pdbx_description
1 polymer ?
#
loop_
_entity_poly.entity_id
_entity_poly.type
_entity_poly.pdbx_seq_one_letter_code
_entity_poly.pdbx_strand_id
1 'polypeptide(L)'
;MKFTPEHTQISDTVRKFVANEINPYTAGWEKAGQFPAHQLFKKMGDLGLLGIKYPTEFGGMGLDFSYSMVAAEALGDCNVGGVPMAIGVQTDMCTPA
;
A
#
# COMPACT_ATOMS: atom_id res chain seq x y z
N MET A 1 -17.03 -12.41 1.06
CA MET A 1 -15.61 -12.67 0.82
C MET A 1 -15.15 -13.76 1.79
N LYS A 2 -14.38 -14.75 1.35
CA LYS A 2 -13.72 -15.72 2.25
C LYS A 2 -12.28 -15.22 2.48
N PHE A 3 -11.97 -14.81 3.70
CA PHE A 3 -10.62 -14.37 4.06
C PHE A 3 -9.71 -15.60 4.16
N THR A 4 -8.59 -15.59 3.45
CA THR A 4 -7.65 -16.73 3.39
C THR A 4 -6.34 -16.40 4.09
N PRO A 5 -5.49 -17.41 4.39
CA PRO A 5 -4.15 -17.15 4.93
C PRO A 5 -3.31 -16.22 4.06
N GLU A 6 -3.46 -16.26 2.74
CA GLU A 6 -2.76 -15.39 1.79
C GLU A 6 -3.23 -13.92 1.93
N HIS A 7 -4.51 -13.70 2.23
CA HIS A 7 -4.99 -12.35 2.58
C HIS A 7 -4.32 -11.84 3.85
N THR A 8 -4.20 -12.69 4.88
CA THR A 8 -3.47 -12.34 6.10
C THR A 8 -2.03 -11.95 5.80
N GLN A 9 -1.34 -12.69 4.91
CA GLN A 9 0.04 -12.38 4.53
C GLN A 9 0.19 -11.00 3.86
N ILE A 10 -0.75 -10.63 2.98
CA ILE A 10 -0.79 -9.28 2.39
C ILE A 10 -1.03 -8.23 3.48
N SER A 11 -2.03 -8.44 4.35
CA SER A 11 -2.33 -7.53 5.46
C SER A 11 -1.11 -7.32 6.37
N ASP A 12 -0.46 -8.40 6.80
CA ASP A 12 0.71 -8.36 7.68
C ASP A 12 1.89 -7.65 7.02
N THR A 13 2.09 -7.85 5.71
CA THR A 13 3.14 -7.17 4.95
C THR A 13 2.89 -5.66 4.92
N VAL A 14 1.66 -5.24 4.65
CA VAL A 14 1.27 -3.82 4.66
C VAL A 14 1.38 -3.23 6.06
N ARG A 15 0.88 -3.90 7.11
CA ARG A 15 0.98 -3.43 8.50
C ARG A 15 2.43 -3.27 8.94
N LYS A 16 3.32 -4.21 8.59
CA LYS A 16 4.77 -4.09 8.83
C LYS A 16 5.38 -2.93 8.07
N PHE A 17 4.98 -2.71 6.82
CA PHE A 17 5.43 -1.56 6.04
C PHE A 17 5.01 -0.25 6.72
N VAL A 18 3.74 -0.12 7.10
CA VAL A 18 3.22 1.05 7.81
C VAL A 18 3.99 1.29 9.12
N ALA A 19 4.19 0.25 9.93
CA ALA A 19 4.86 0.36 11.22
C ALA A 19 6.34 0.74 11.12
N ASN A 20 7.05 0.31 10.08
CA ASN A 20 8.50 0.50 9.95
C ASN A 20 8.88 1.67 9.03
N GLU A 21 8.06 1.96 8.02
CA GLU A 21 8.42 2.86 6.90
C GLU A 21 7.55 4.12 6.83
N ILE A 22 6.39 4.14 7.51
CA ILE A 22 5.48 5.30 7.50
C ILE A 22 5.40 5.92 8.89
N ASN A 23 4.78 5.21 9.84
CA ASN A 23 4.39 5.74 11.15
C ASN A 23 5.53 6.37 11.98
N PRO A 24 6.78 5.87 11.96
CA PRO A 24 7.87 6.50 12.69
C PRO A 24 8.23 7.91 12.21
N TYR A 25 7.86 8.27 10.97
CA TYR A 25 8.32 9.49 10.30
C TYR A 25 7.21 10.53 10.08
N THR A 26 5.94 10.16 10.29
CA THR A 26 4.77 10.98 9.93
C THR A 26 4.78 12.37 10.56
N ALA A 27 5.12 12.50 11.85
CA ALA A 27 5.16 13.81 12.52
C ALA A 27 6.15 14.78 11.87
N GLY A 28 7.29 14.26 11.37
CA GLY A 28 8.27 15.05 10.63
C GLY A 28 7.75 15.48 9.27
N TRP A 29 7.04 14.59 8.57
CA TRP A 29 6.44 14.87 7.26
C TRP A 29 5.31 15.88 7.33
N GLU A 30 4.43 15.76 8.31
CA GLU A 30 3.36 16.73 8.57
C GLU A 30 3.93 18.12 8.85
N LYS A 31 4.94 18.22 9.71
CA LYS A 31 5.62 19.49 10.00
C LYS A 31 6.29 20.09 8.76
N ALA A 32 6.87 19.25 7.90
CA ALA A 32 7.54 19.69 6.68
C ALA A 32 6.56 19.97 5.52
N GLY A 33 5.28 19.55 5.64
CA GLY A 33 4.31 19.61 4.54
C GLY A 33 4.64 18.69 3.36
N GLN A 34 5.52 17.70 3.56
CA GLN A 34 5.96 16.77 2.50
C GLN A 34 6.43 15.43 3.08
N PHE A 35 6.20 14.36 2.32
CA PHE A 35 6.74 13.03 2.59
C PHE A 35 7.63 12.58 1.42
N PRO A 36 8.59 11.66 1.62
CA PRO A 36 9.53 11.22 0.60
C PRO A 36 8.87 10.24 -0.39
N ALA A 37 7.91 10.73 -1.18
CA ALA A 37 7.05 9.91 -2.04
C ALA A 37 7.84 8.94 -2.94
N HIS A 38 8.80 9.43 -3.72
CA HIS A 38 9.59 8.58 -4.62
C HIS A 38 10.25 7.39 -3.92
N GLN A 39 10.78 7.59 -2.70
CA GLN A 39 11.43 6.53 -1.93
C GLN A 39 10.39 5.55 -1.38
N LEU A 40 9.29 6.07 -0.83
CA LEU A 40 8.22 5.27 -0.25
C LEU A 40 7.57 4.36 -1.31
N PHE A 41 7.18 4.94 -2.45
CA PHE A 41 6.57 4.21 -3.57
C PHE A 41 7.54 3.21 -4.19
N LYS A 42 8.84 3.53 -4.26
CA LYS A 42 9.84 2.56 -4.72
C LYS A 42 9.87 1.33 -3.81
N LYS A 43 9.92 1.52 -2.49
CA LYS A 43 9.87 0.39 -1.54
C LYS A 43 8.58 -0.42 -1.65
N MET A 44 7.43 0.23 -1.82
CA MET A 44 6.16 -0.47 -2.04
C MET A 44 6.14 -1.26 -3.35
N GLY A 45 6.72 -0.71 -4.42
CA GLY A 45 6.88 -1.39 -5.70
C GLY A 45 7.78 -2.61 -5.61
N ASP A 46 8.87 -2.53 -4.85
CA ASP A 46 9.78 -3.66 -4.60
C ASP A 46 9.10 -4.78 -3.79
N LEU A 47 8.09 -4.46 -2.99
CA LEU A 47 7.20 -5.41 -2.30
C LEU A 47 6.03 -5.89 -3.18
N GLY A 48 5.89 -5.36 -4.40
CA GLY A 48 4.79 -5.63 -5.33
C GLY A 48 3.43 -5.03 -4.94
N LEU A 49 3.37 -4.25 -3.86
CA LEU A 49 2.11 -3.73 -3.29
C LEU A 49 1.39 -2.73 -4.22
N LEU A 50 2.11 -2.13 -5.16
CA LEU A 50 1.51 -1.25 -6.17
C LEU A 50 0.78 -2.01 -7.29
N GLY A 51 0.99 -3.33 -7.37
CA GLY A 51 0.60 -4.18 -8.50
C GLY A 51 -0.33 -5.33 -8.13
N ILE A 52 -0.96 -5.33 -6.95
CA ILE A 52 -1.62 -6.52 -6.35
C ILE A 52 -2.60 -7.21 -7.31
N LYS A 53 -3.57 -6.45 -7.84
CA LYS A 53 -4.63 -6.99 -8.69
C LYS A 53 -4.28 -7.10 -10.18
N TYR A 54 -3.12 -6.59 -10.58
CA TYR A 54 -2.76 -6.51 -11.99
C TYR A 54 -2.20 -7.84 -12.50
N PRO A 55 -2.47 -8.20 -13.77
CA PRO A 55 -1.88 -9.39 -14.39
C PRO A 55 -0.36 -9.42 -14.31
N THR A 56 0.19 -10.62 -14.17
CA THR A 56 1.65 -10.83 -14.08
C THR A 56 2.37 -10.44 -15.36
N GLU A 57 1.72 -10.50 -16.53
CA GLU A 57 2.27 -10.03 -17.81
C GLU A 57 2.61 -8.53 -17.82
N PHE A 58 1.96 -7.74 -16.95
CA PHE A 58 2.25 -6.31 -16.76
C PHE A 58 3.08 -6.04 -15.50
N GLY A 59 3.62 -7.07 -14.85
CA GLY A 59 4.41 -6.97 -13.63
C GLY A 59 3.60 -6.87 -12.33
N GLY A 60 2.30 -7.20 -12.36
CA GLY A 60 1.48 -7.31 -11.15
C GLY A 60 1.58 -8.67 -10.46
N MET A 61 0.84 -8.85 -9.36
CA MET A 61 0.80 -10.12 -8.63
C MET A 61 -0.23 -11.13 -9.16
N GLY A 62 -1.15 -10.70 -10.04
CA GLY A 62 -2.21 -11.55 -10.59
C GLY A 62 -3.27 -12.00 -9.58
N LEU A 63 -3.39 -11.30 -8.46
CA LEU A 63 -4.39 -11.59 -7.42
C LEU A 63 -5.72 -10.92 -7.75
N ASP A 64 -6.80 -11.34 -7.10
CA ASP A 64 -8.10 -10.69 -7.29
C ASP A 64 -8.25 -9.40 -6.46
N PHE A 65 -9.30 -8.63 -6.73
CA PHE A 65 -9.57 -7.34 -6.09
C PHE A 65 -9.67 -7.42 -4.56
N SER A 66 -10.03 -8.57 -4.02
CA SER A 66 -10.23 -8.73 -2.58
C SER A 66 -8.90 -8.63 -1.81
N TYR A 67 -7.77 -8.97 -2.44
CA TYR A 67 -6.44 -8.70 -1.88
C TYR A 67 -6.10 -7.21 -1.84
N SER A 68 -6.50 -6.44 -2.86
CA SER A 68 -6.36 -4.97 -2.84
C SER A 68 -7.18 -4.35 -1.72
N MET A 69 -8.39 -4.88 -1.45
CA MET A 69 -9.22 -4.41 -0.32
C MET A 69 -8.53 -4.66 1.03
N VAL A 70 -7.91 -5.82 1.22
CA VAL A 70 -7.19 -6.14 2.47
C VAL A 70 -5.94 -5.27 2.65
N ALA A 71 -5.24 -4.97 1.56
CA ALA A 71 -4.13 -4.01 1.60
C ALA A 71 -4.63 -2.60 1.96
N ALA A 72 -5.74 -2.15 1.38
CA ALA A 72 -6.34 -0.85 1.70
C ALA A 72 -6.80 -0.76 3.16
N GLU A 73 -7.40 -1.82 3.70
CA GLU A 73 -7.78 -1.90 5.12
C GLU A 73 -6.55 -1.80 6.03
N ALA A 74 -5.47 -2.53 5.70
CA ALA A 74 -4.21 -2.48 6.46
C ALA A 74 -3.52 -1.10 6.39
N LEU A 75 -3.64 -0.37 5.29
CA LEU A 75 -3.18 1.02 5.20
C LEU A 75 -3.90 1.97 6.17
N GLY A 76 -5.07 1.57 6.67
CA GLY A 76 -5.80 2.27 7.73
C GLY A 76 -5.03 2.39 9.06
N ASP A 77 -3.98 1.60 9.26
CA ASP A 77 -3.07 1.72 10.42
C ASP A 77 -2.13 2.94 10.33
N CYS A 78 -2.13 3.68 9.22
CA CYS A 78 -1.35 4.90 9.11
C CYS A 78 -1.85 5.97 10.07
N ASN A 79 -0.94 6.59 10.82
CA ASN A 79 -1.28 7.69 11.74
C ASN A 79 -1.61 9.02 11.03
N VAL A 80 -1.67 9.03 9.70
CA VAL A 80 -1.94 10.19 8.84
C VAL A 80 -2.83 9.79 7.68
N GLY A 81 -3.61 10.74 7.14
CA GLY A 81 -4.47 10.50 5.99
C GLY A 81 -3.78 10.67 4.64
N GLY A 82 -2.81 11.59 4.53
CA GLY A 82 -2.24 11.98 3.23
C GLY A 82 -1.48 10.86 2.52
N VAL A 83 -0.66 10.11 3.26
CA VAL A 83 0.16 9.01 2.70
C VAL A 83 -0.69 7.84 2.20
N PRO A 84 -1.60 7.22 2.99
CA PRO A 84 -2.43 6.12 2.50
C PRO A 84 -3.36 6.56 1.36
N MET A 85 -3.83 7.81 1.35
CA MET A 85 -4.59 8.35 0.23
C MET A 85 -3.76 8.45 -1.05
N ALA A 86 -2.51 8.93 -0.98
CA ALA A 86 -1.62 8.97 -2.14
C ALA A 86 -1.38 7.57 -2.72
N ILE A 87 -1.21 6.56 -1.85
CA ILE A 87 -1.06 5.16 -2.25
C ILE A 87 -2.33 4.66 -2.95
N GLY A 88 -3.50 4.88 -2.35
CA GLY A 88 -4.78 4.46 -2.93
C GLY A 88 -5.07 5.10 -4.30
N VAL A 89 -4.71 6.38 -4.47
CA VAL A 89 -4.80 7.06 -5.78
C VAL A 89 -3.93 6.35 -6.82
N GLN A 90 -2.70 5.99 -6.46
CA GLN A 90 -1.79 5.29 -7.37
C GLN A 90 -2.33 3.89 -7.75
N THR A 91 -2.84 3.12 -6.79
CA THR A 91 -3.21 1.71 -7.00
C THR A 91 -4.60 1.52 -7.61
N ASP A 92 -5.51 2.47 -7.41
CA ASP A 92 -6.93 2.30 -7.71
C ASP A 92 -7.58 3.45 -8.48
N MET A 93 -6.88 4.56 -8.73
CA MET A 93 -7.44 5.69 -9.50
C MET A 93 -6.59 6.12 -10.71
N CYS A 94 -5.26 6.00 -10.62
CA CYS A 94 -4.34 6.38 -11.70
C CYS A 94 -4.14 5.25 -12.72
N THR A 95 -4.22 4.01 -12.26
CA THR A 95 -4.04 2.81 -13.08
C THR A 95 -5.39 2.29 -13.58
N PRO A 96 -5.44 1.62 -14.76
CA PRO A 96 -6.68 1.07 -15.29
C PRO A 96 -7.38 0.15 -14.29
N ALA A 97 -8.72 0.13 -14.32
CA ALA A 97 -9.53 -0.74 -13.48
C ALA A 97 -9.31 -2.21 -13.82
#